data_AF-A0AAU2I8D4-F1
#
_entry.id   AF-A0AAU2I8D4-F1
#
_cell.length_a   1.000
_cell.length_b   1.000
_cell.length_c   1.000
_cell.angle_alpha   90.00
_cell.angle_beta   90.00
_cell.angle_gamma   90.00
#
_symmetry.space_group_name_H-M   'P 1'
#
loop_
_entity.id
_entity.type
_entity.pdbx_description
1 polymer ?
#
loop_
_entity_poly.entity_id
_entity_poly.type
_entity_poly.pdbx_seq_one_letter_code
_entity_poly.pdbx_strand_id
1 'polypeptide(L)'
;MKDSLGDITSEYMGDFQQAMYEENAGSDMFPTFGAAAGLDPGHAQKFLGEAGQDPHAYSAVTATQQAYTADVVNDVVNDPTTSKASMDGRVRDAVAPGGGHRGHHERLARGRHLPVHAASDADFNETAADKAKWVSRILGMGVDKAAEHVPILGAPIGWASEDIQESVMKSIEQDTTTDAEHQAGGEYSHGRSEAIRSAQDAVDSAVRHNPKIDTQTADALQRAARTAAGISHSDGAQWNSESHH
;
A
#
# COMPACT_ATOMS: atom_id res chain seq x y z
N MET A 1 0.71 -18.18 -16.37
CA MET A 1 -0.44 -17.25 -16.34
C MET A 1 -0.73 -16.73 -14.94
N LYS A 2 -0.55 -17.53 -13.88
CA LYS A 2 -0.83 -17.14 -12.49
C LYS A 2 0.12 -16.07 -11.92
N ASP A 3 1.43 -16.22 -12.17
CA ASP A 3 2.42 -15.16 -11.88
C ASP A 3 2.07 -13.82 -12.56
N SER A 4 1.38 -13.86 -13.71
CA SER A 4 1.04 -12.64 -14.45
C SER A 4 -0.06 -11.80 -13.82
N LEU A 5 -0.97 -12.36 -13.00
CA LEU A 5 -2.03 -11.55 -12.38
C LEU A 5 -1.48 -10.65 -11.27
N GLY A 6 -0.57 -11.18 -10.45
CA GLY A 6 0.16 -10.40 -9.45
C GLY A 6 1.00 -9.32 -10.12
N ASP A 7 1.82 -9.71 -11.12
CA ASP A 7 2.66 -8.78 -11.86
C ASP A 7 1.84 -7.67 -12.57
N ILE A 8 0.71 -7.99 -13.20
CA ILE A 8 -0.18 -6.99 -13.82
C ILE A 8 -0.76 -6.06 -12.75
N THR A 9 -1.27 -6.60 -11.65
CA THR A 9 -1.82 -5.76 -10.57
C THR A 9 -0.76 -4.82 -10.02
N SER A 10 0.46 -5.32 -9.83
CA SER A 10 1.59 -4.57 -9.33
C SER A 10 2.03 -3.45 -10.29
N GLU A 11 2.08 -3.72 -11.60
CA GLU A 11 2.38 -2.72 -12.62
C GLU A 11 1.33 -1.62 -12.70
N TYR A 12 0.07 -1.92 -12.39
CA TYR A 12 -1.04 -0.95 -12.48
C TYR A 12 -1.50 -0.47 -11.09
N MET A 13 -0.65 -0.57 -10.06
CA MET A 13 -1.05 -0.28 -8.68
C MET A 13 -1.65 1.13 -8.51
N GLY A 14 -1.05 2.14 -9.13
CA GLY A 14 -1.58 3.50 -9.14
C GLY A 14 -2.96 3.61 -9.80
N ASP A 15 -3.17 2.91 -10.92
CA ASP A 15 -4.47 2.86 -11.59
C ASP A 15 -5.54 2.16 -10.75
N PHE A 16 -5.17 1.08 -10.04
CA PHE A 16 -6.07 0.42 -9.10
C PHE A 16 -6.45 1.34 -7.95
N GLN A 17 -5.50 2.09 -7.39
CA GLN A 17 -5.82 3.06 -6.33
C GLN A 17 -6.69 4.20 -6.83
N GLN A 18 -6.41 4.73 -8.02
CA GLN A 18 -7.25 5.75 -8.64
C GLN A 18 -8.68 5.26 -8.82
N ALA A 19 -8.85 4.06 -9.38
CA ALA A 19 -10.17 3.48 -9.63
C ALA A 19 -10.93 3.14 -8.34
N MET A 20 -10.25 2.58 -7.33
CA MET A 20 -10.91 2.18 -6.08
C MET A 20 -11.35 3.38 -5.22
N TYR A 21 -10.68 4.52 -5.34
CA TYR A 21 -10.97 5.74 -4.60
C TYR A 21 -11.67 6.80 -5.44
N GLU A 22 -12.09 6.45 -6.66
CA GLU A 22 -12.76 7.35 -7.62
C GLU A 22 -12.00 8.67 -7.84
N GLU A 23 -10.67 8.58 -7.84
CA GLU A 23 -9.79 9.70 -8.12
C GLU A 23 -9.80 10.03 -9.61
N ASN A 24 -9.52 11.29 -9.92
CA ASN A 24 -9.46 11.72 -11.32
C ASN A 24 -8.30 11.03 -12.04
N ALA A 25 -8.53 10.65 -13.29
CA ALA A 25 -7.45 10.14 -14.15
C ALA A 25 -6.33 11.19 -14.24
N GLY A 26 -5.11 10.78 -13.86
CA GLY A 26 -3.95 11.67 -13.78
C GLY A 26 -3.80 12.41 -12.44
N SER A 27 -4.43 11.92 -11.36
CA SER A 27 -4.23 12.43 -10.00
C SER A 27 -2.74 12.55 -9.66
N ASP A 28 -2.35 13.70 -9.12
CA ASP A 28 -0.99 13.92 -8.60
C ASP A 28 -0.72 13.07 -7.35
N MET A 29 -1.78 12.62 -6.69
CA MET A 29 -1.70 11.88 -5.45
C MET A 29 -1.46 10.38 -5.67
N PHE A 30 -2.09 9.80 -6.67
CA PHE A 30 -1.91 8.39 -7.03
C PHE A 30 -1.41 8.28 -8.46
N PRO A 31 -0.14 8.62 -8.72
CA PRO A 31 0.44 8.59 -10.05
C PRO A 31 0.45 7.18 -10.67
N THR A 32 0.13 7.10 -11.97
CA THR A 32 0.14 5.87 -12.75
C THR A 32 1.48 5.68 -13.47
N PHE A 33 1.87 4.44 -13.76
CA PHE A 33 3.04 4.19 -14.60
C PHE A 33 2.70 4.40 -16.08
N GLY A 34 3.24 5.48 -16.65
CA GLY A 34 2.92 5.88 -18.02
C GLY A 34 1.49 6.41 -18.14
N ALA A 35 0.81 6.01 -19.22
CA ALA A 35 -0.55 6.48 -19.47
C ALA A 35 -1.56 5.75 -18.59
N ALA A 36 -2.42 6.52 -17.91
CA ALA A 36 -3.50 5.98 -17.09
C ALA A 36 -4.38 5.00 -17.89
N ALA A 37 -4.62 3.83 -17.31
CA ALA A 37 -5.41 2.75 -17.90
C ALA A 37 -6.92 3.03 -17.86
N GLY A 38 -7.38 3.93 -16.98
CA GLY A 38 -8.79 4.30 -16.87
C GLY A 38 -9.67 3.13 -16.45
N LEU A 39 -9.26 2.41 -15.40
CA LEU A 39 -9.96 1.23 -14.91
C LEU A 39 -11.35 1.58 -14.36
N ASP A 40 -12.33 0.75 -14.69
CA ASP A 40 -13.66 0.82 -14.07
C ASP A 40 -13.59 0.28 -12.63
N PRO A 41 -14.11 1.02 -11.62
CA PRO A 41 -14.03 0.61 -10.21
C PRO A 41 -14.61 -0.78 -9.95
N GLY A 42 -15.76 -1.12 -10.55
CA GLY A 42 -16.43 -2.39 -10.37
C GLY A 42 -15.67 -3.57 -10.99
N HIS A 43 -15.04 -3.36 -12.15
CA HIS A 43 -14.17 -4.36 -12.77
C HIS A 43 -12.83 -4.50 -12.04
N ALA A 44 -12.25 -3.41 -11.56
CA ALA A 44 -11.02 -3.40 -10.79
C ALA A 44 -11.17 -4.20 -9.49
N GLN A 45 -12.26 -3.97 -8.75
CA GLN A 45 -12.59 -4.74 -7.54
C GLN A 45 -12.75 -6.24 -7.82
N LYS A 46 -13.49 -6.60 -8.87
CA LYS A 46 -13.64 -8.01 -9.28
C LYS A 46 -12.31 -8.64 -9.64
N PHE A 47 -11.46 -7.94 -10.38
CA PHE A 47 -10.15 -8.42 -10.78
C PHE A 47 -9.24 -8.65 -9.58
N LEU A 48 -9.19 -7.72 -8.61
CA LEU A 48 -8.47 -7.91 -7.36
C LEU A 48 -9.01 -9.10 -6.55
N GLY A 49 -10.32 -9.32 -6.61
CA GLY A 49 -10.97 -10.51 -6.06
C GLY A 49 -10.55 -11.83 -6.70
N GLU A 50 -10.20 -11.82 -7.99
CA GLU A 50 -9.65 -12.98 -8.70
C GLU A 50 -8.16 -13.14 -8.46
N ALA A 51 -7.38 -12.06 -8.53
CA ALA A 51 -5.94 -12.07 -8.28
C ALA A 51 -5.59 -12.49 -6.85
N GLY A 52 -6.36 -12.03 -5.86
CA GLY A 52 -6.16 -12.36 -4.44
C GLY A 52 -6.43 -13.83 -4.07
N GLN A 53 -6.92 -14.66 -5.00
CA GLN A 53 -7.07 -16.10 -4.77
C GLN A 53 -5.76 -16.87 -4.91
N ASP A 54 -4.78 -16.27 -5.57
CA ASP A 54 -3.47 -16.85 -5.78
C ASP A 54 -2.51 -16.33 -4.70
N PRO A 55 -1.90 -17.21 -3.87
CA PRO A 55 -1.01 -16.77 -2.80
C PRO A 55 0.24 -16.03 -3.31
N HIS A 56 0.76 -16.38 -4.49
CA HIS A 56 1.90 -15.67 -5.09
C HIS A 56 1.46 -14.28 -5.54
N ALA A 57 0.34 -14.17 -6.26
CA ALA A 57 -0.19 -12.88 -6.67
C ALA A 57 -0.54 -12.01 -5.45
N TYR A 58 -1.16 -12.59 -4.42
CA TYR A 58 -1.45 -11.93 -3.15
C TYR A 58 -0.20 -11.34 -2.50
N SER A 59 0.88 -12.12 -2.44
CA SER A 59 2.14 -11.69 -1.85
C SER A 59 2.79 -10.53 -2.62
N ALA A 60 2.80 -10.61 -3.95
CA ALA A 60 3.35 -9.58 -4.83
C ALA A 60 2.53 -8.28 -4.74
N VAL A 61 1.20 -8.39 -4.79
CA VAL A 61 0.27 -7.26 -4.69
C VAL A 61 0.39 -6.59 -3.33
N THR A 62 0.48 -7.35 -2.24
CA THR A 62 0.65 -6.80 -0.88
C THR A 62 1.95 -6.02 -0.76
N ALA A 63 3.08 -6.60 -1.20
CA ALA A 63 4.38 -5.92 -1.16
C ALA A 63 4.36 -4.64 -2.02
N THR A 64 3.74 -4.71 -3.20
CA THR A 64 3.64 -3.57 -4.11
C THR A 64 2.76 -2.47 -3.52
N GLN A 65 1.62 -2.81 -2.92
CA GLN A 65 0.72 -1.86 -2.28
C GLN A 65 1.41 -1.15 -1.11
N GLN A 66 2.17 -1.89 -0.29
CA GLN A 66 2.94 -1.30 0.81
C GLN A 66 4.02 -0.35 0.32
N ALA A 67 4.83 -0.78 -0.66
CA ALA A 67 5.85 0.06 -1.28
C ALA A 67 5.26 1.33 -1.92
N TYR A 68 4.18 1.19 -2.69
CA TYR A 68 3.51 2.30 -3.33
C TYR A 68 2.92 3.27 -2.30
N THR A 69 2.30 2.76 -1.23
CA THR A 69 1.77 3.62 -0.16
C THR A 69 2.89 4.39 0.53
N ALA A 70 4.03 3.73 0.78
CA ALA A 70 5.20 4.38 1.39
C ALA A 70 5.81 5.45 0.48
N ASP A 71 5.89 5.19 -0.83
CA ASP A 71 6.33 6.15 -1.84
C ASP A 71 5.42 7.39 -1.88
N VAL A 72 4.10 7.21 -1.98
CA VAL A 72 3.13 8.32 -1.99
C VAL A 72 3.17 9.11 -0.66
N VAL A 73 3.31 8.44 0.48
CA VAL A 73 3.46 9.12 1.78
C VAL A 73 4.76 9.92 1.81
N ASN A 74 5.86 9.37 1.29
CA ASN A 74 7.12 10.08 1.16
C ASN A 74 6.95 11.35 0.32
N ASP A 75 6.30 11.28 -0.84
CA ASP A 75 6.04 12.45 -1.70
C ASP A 75 5.17 13.49 -0.98
N VAL A 76 4.12 13.04 -0.27
CA VAL A 76 3.26 13.96 0.49
C VAL A 76 4.04 14.75 1.53
N VAL A 77 5.01 14.11 2.21
CA VAL A 77 5.80 14.69 3.30
C VAL A 77 7.00 15.50 2.79
N ASN A 78 7.66 15.03 1.74
CA ASN A 78 8.97 15.52 1.31
C ASN A 78 8.92 16.40 0.06
N ASP A 79 7.94 16.23 -0.82
CA ASP A 79 7.87 16.97 -2.06
C ASP A 79 7.19 18.34 -1.91
N PRO A 80 7.65 19.35 -2.66
CA PRO A 80 6.94 20.61 -2.78
C PRO A 80 5.53 20.39 -3.32
N THR A 81 4.53 21.00 -2.68
CA THR A 81 3.15 20.95 -3.14
C THR A 81 2.57 22.35 -3.35
N THR A 82 1.69 22.48 -4.34
CA THR A 82 0.83 23.66 -4.52
C THR A 82 -0.48 23.54 -3.74
N SER A 83 -0.75 22.36 -3.16
CA SER A 83 -1.95 22.11 -2.37
C SER A 83 -1.96 22.97 -1.11
N LYS A 84 -3.14 23.48 -0.77
CA LYS A 84 -3.40 24.22 0.48
C LYS A 84 -3.97 23.31 1.58
N ALA A 85 -4.18 22.03 1.30
CA ALA A 85 -4.62 21.06 2.28
C ALA A 85 -3.55 20.87 3.36
N SER A 86 -3.97 20.55 4.58
CA SER A 86 -3.03 20.25 5.65
C SER A 86 -2.28 18.96 5.35
N MET A 87 -1.01 18.89 5.77
CA MET A 87 -0.17 17.72 5.52
C MET A 87 -0.73 16.45 6.16
N ASP A 88 -1.34 16.54 7.35
CA ASP A 88 -2.01 15.40 8.00
C ASP A 88 -3.24 14.92 7.22
N GLY A 89 -3.97 15.83 6.56
CA GLY A 89 -5.07 15.48 5.66
C GLY A 89 -4.54 14.70 4.45
N ARG A 90 -3.50 15.22 3.79
CA ARG A 90 -2.87 14.54 2.64
C ARG A 90 -2.28 13.19 3.02
N VAL A 91 -1.68 13.04 4.21
CA VAL A 91 -1.18 11.73 4.68
C VAL A 91 -2.32 10.75 4.93
N ARG A 92 -3.47 11.21 5.46
CA ARG A 92 -4.66 10.35 5.61
C ARG A 92 -5.12 9.82 4.27
N ASP A 93 -5.24 10.71 3.30
CA ASP A 93 -5.68 10.37 1.95
C ASP A 93 -4.69 9.39 1.30
N ALA A 94 -3.38 9.52 1.56
CA ALA A 94 -2.33 8.66 0.98
C ALA A 94 -2.37 7.22 1.49
N VAL A 95 -2.66 7.03 2.79
CA VAL A 95 -2.66 5.68 3.39
C VAL A 95 -4.01 4.98 3.31
N ALA A 96 -5.09 5.73 3.08
CA ALA A 96 -6.44 5.17 3.04
C ALA A 96 -6.54 4.01 2.04
N PRO A 97 -6.03 4.11 0.79
CA PRO A 97 -6.07 3.01 -0.17
C PRO A 97 -5.39 1.73 0.29
N GLY A 98 -4.23 1.83 0.93
CA GLY A 98 -3.54 0.67 1.49
C GLY A 98 -4.38 -0.05 2.56
N GLY A 99 -5.07 0.72 3.41
CA GLY A 99 -6.02 0.19 4.38
C GLY A 99 -7.20 -0.53 3.70
N GLY A 100 -7.90 0.15 2.80
CA GLY A 100 -9.08 -0.38 2.08
C GLY A 100 -8.79 -1.64 1.29
N HIS A 101 -7.69 -1.63 0.54
CA HIS A 101 -7.24 -2.78 -0.22
C HIS A 101 -7.00 -4.01 0.68
N ARG A 102 -6.30 -3.83 1.81
CA ARG A 102 -6.02 -4.91 2.75
C ARG A 102 -7.29 -5.49 3.39
N GLY A 103 -8.23 -4.63 3.77
CA GLY A 103 -9.52 -5.05 4.33
C GLY A 103 -10.35 -5.86 3.33
N HIS A 104 -10.40 -5.40 2.08
CA HIS A 104 -11.09 -6.09 1.00
C HIS A 104 -10.51 -7.48 0.75
N HIS A 105 -9.19 -7.56 0.63
CA HIS A 105 -8.48 -8.82 0.42
C HIS A 105 -8.69 -9.83 1.55
N GLU A 106 -8.63 -9.40 2.81
CA GLU A 106 -8.83 -10.28 3.95
C GLU A 106 -10.26 -10.88 3.97
N ARG A 107 -11.27 -10.07 3.63
CA ARG A 107 -12.64 -10.56 3.49
C ARG A 107 -12.76 -11.63 2.40
N LEU A 108 -12.14 -11.42 1.26
CA LEU A 108 -12.18 -12.37 0.14
C LEU A 108 -11.60 -13.73 0.54
N ALA A 109 -10.48 -13.73 1.28
CA ALA A 109 -9.87 -14.94 1.79
C ALA A 109 -10.76 -15.68 2.82
N ARG A 110 -11.35 -14.94 3.78
CA ARG A 110 -12.32 -15.49 4.76
C ARG A 110 -13.53 -16.15 4.09
N GLY A 111 -14.10 -15.49 3.08
CA GLY A 111 -15.28 -15.98 2.36
C GLY A 111 -15.06 -17.28 1.59
N ARG A 112 -13.80 -17.68 1.39
CA ARG A 112 -13.43 -18.87 0.61
C ARG A 112 -12.80 -19.99 1.44
N HIS A 113 -12.75 -19.85 2.77
CA HIS A 113 -11.98 -20.74 3.65
C HIS A 113 -10.53 -20.96 3.19
N LEU A 114 -9.99 -20.01 2.42
CA LEU A 114 -8.56 -19.96 2.15
C LEU A 114 -7.94 -19.64 3.50
N PRO A 115 -7.04 -20.49 4.02
CA PRO A 115 -6.26 -20.06 5.15
C PRO A 115 -5.46 -18.87 4.64
N VAL A 116 -5.75 -17.68 5.19
CA VAL A 116 -5.08 -16.41 4.85
C VAL A 116 -3.55 -16.55 4.96
N HIS A 117 -3.10 -17.61 5.66
CA HIS A 117 -1.72 -17.99 5.95
C HIS A 117 -1.34 -19.41 5.46
N ALA A 118 -2.04 -20.03 4.50
CA ALA A 118 -1.70 -21.39 4.02
C ALA A 118 -0.68 -21.45 2.88
N ALA A 119 -0.24 -20.32 2.34
CA ALA A 119 1.12 -20.31 1.80
C ALA A 119 2.02 -20.49 3.01
N SER A 120 2.73 -21.60 3.09
CA SER A 120 3.70 -21.79 4.16
C SER A 120 4.65 -20.60 4.18
N ASP A 121 5.24 -20.26 5.32
CA ASP A 121 6.30 -19.26 5.37
C ASP A 121 7.37 -19.51 4.30
N ALA A 122 7.58 -20.77 3.92
CA ALA A 122 8.44 -21.13 2.80
C ALA A 122 7.90 -20.60 1.45
N ASP A 123 6.63 -20.79 1.10
CA ASP A 123 6.05 -20.28 -0.16
C ASP A 123 5.99 -18.73 -0.18
N PHE A 124 5.72 -18.11 0.98
CA PHE A 124 5.70 -16.65 1.10
C PHE A 124 7.12 -16.04 1.10
N ASN A 125 8.12 -16.73 1.65
CA ASN A 125 9.51 -16.30 1.61
C ASN A 125 10.21 -16.71 0.30
N GLU A 126 9.72 -17.74 -0.42
CA GLU A 126 10.21 -18.12 -1.76
C GLU A 126 9.91 -17.03 -2.79
N THR A 127 8.86 -16.24 -2.57
CA THR A 127 8.54 -15.04 -3.36
C THR A 127 9.30 -13.78 -2.95
N ALA A 128 10.24 -13.86 -2.00
CA ALA A 128 11.04 -12.72 -1.55
C ALA A 128 11.74 -11.99 -2.71
N ALA A 129 12.22 -12.72 -3.72
CA ALA A 129 12.83 -12.13 -4.91
C ALA A 129 11.83 -11.33 -5.75
N ASP A 130 10.61 -11.82 -5.94
CA ASP A 130 9.56 -11.12 -6.67
C ASP A 130 9.04 -9.89 -5.91
N LYS A 131 8.90 -10.01 -4.59
CA LYS A 131 8.58 -8.89 -3.71
C LYS A 131 9.66 -7.80 -3.82
N ALA A 132 10.93 -8.16 -3.66
CA ALA A 132 12.04 -7.23 -3.78
C ALA A 132 12.13 -6.59 -5.18
N LYS A 133 11.86 -7.36 -6.25
CA LYS A 133 11.75 -6.86 -7.62
C LYS A 133 10.71 -5.75 -7.73
N TRP A 134 9.50 -5.99 -7.22
CA TRP A 134 8.41 -5.01 -7.30
C TRP A 134 8.64 -3.80 -6.40
N VAL A 135 9.10 -3.99 -5.16
CA VAL A 135 9.49 -2.89 -4.27
C VAL A 135 10.54 -2.01 -4.95
N SER A 136 11.60 -2.62 -5.48
CA SER A 136 12.66 -1.90 -6.20
C SER A 136 12.13 -1.21 -7.46
N ARG A 137 11.16 -1.81 -8.15
CA ARG A 137 10.54 -1.23 -9.35
C ARG A 137 9.67 -0.03 -9.01
N ILE A 138 8.83 -0.10 -7.96
CA ILE A 138 8.04 1.05 -7.49
C ILE A 138 8.96 2.20 -7.10
N LEU A 139 9.93 1.94 -6.22
CA LEU A 139 10.85 2.97 -5.73
C LEU A 139 11.79 3.49 -6.82
N GLY A 140 12.23 2.62 -7.74
CA GLY A 140 13.14 2.96 -8.83
C GLY A 140 12.47 3.67 -10.00
N MET A 141 11.16 3.49 -10.19
CA MET A 141 10.33 4.33 -11.07
C MET A 141 9.85 5.58 -10.35
N GLY A 142 10.34 5.82 -9.11
CA GLY A 142 9.94 6.85 -8.17
C GLY A 142 9.31 8.00 -8.91
N VAL A 143 8.01 8.15 -8.71
CA VAL A 143 7.10 8.86 -9.60
C VAL A 143 7.78 10.11 -10.11
N ASP A 144 8.27 10.05 -11.36
CA ASP A 144 9.13 11.06 -11.99
C ASP A 144 8.36 12.37 -12.27
N LYS A 145 7.80 13.01 -11.24
CA LYS A 145 7.22 14.36 -11.31
C LYS A 145 8.29 15.45 -11.13
N ALA A 146 9.49 15.09 -10.64
CA ALA A 146 10.55 16.04 -10.35
C ALA A 146 11.25 16.59 -11.61
N ALA A 147 11.22 15.87 -12.74
CA ALA A 147 11.94 16.28 -13.94
C ALA A 147 11.35 17.52 -14.63
N GLU A 148 10.07 17.86 -14.42
CA GLU A 148 9.40 18.91 -15.20
C GLU A 148 9.32 20.28 -14.52
N HIS A 149 9.63 20.43 -13.21
CA HIS A 149 9.28 21.70 -12.52
C HIS A 149 10.36 22.57 -11.87
N VAL A 150 11.55 22.12 -11.43
CA VAL A 150 12.61 23.06 -10.99
C VAL A 150 14.01 22.42 -11.03
N PRO A 151 14.99 22.91 -11.83
CA PRO A 151 16.36 22.37 -11.85
C PRO A 151 17.27 22.93 -10.72
N ILE A 152 16.75 23.36 -9.57
CA ILE A 152 17.51 24.19 -8.59
C ILE A 152 17.42 23.73 -7.12
N LEU A 153 16.79 22.60 -6.79
CA LEU A 153 17.03 21.96 -5.49
C LEU A 153 17.53 20.54 -5.69
N GLY A 154 18.79 20.32 -5.31
CA GLY A 154 19.46 19.04 -5.41
C GLY A 154 18.74 17.94 -4.62
N ALA A 155 18.61 16.80 -5.30
CA ALA A 155 18.41 15.44 -4.79
C ALA A 155 17.12 15.13 -4.01
N PRO A 156 16.15 14.46 -4.68
CA PRO A 156 15.21 13.61 -3.97
C PRO A 156 15.14 12.21 -4.58
N ILE A 157 16.18 11.36 -4.51
CA ILE A 157 16.04 10.02 -5.18
C ILE A 157 16.61 8.82 -4.40
N GLY A 158 17.59 8.97 -3.50
CA GLY A 158 18.25 7.79 -2.89
C GLY A 158 17.84 7.43 -1.45
N TRP A 159 17.69 8.42 -0.58
CA TRP A 159 17.80 8.20 0.87
C TRP A 159 16.56 7.57 1.52
N ALA A 160 15.34 7.87 1.05
CA ALA A 160 14.13 7.24 1.57
C ALA A 160 13.94 5.82 1.02
N SER A 161 14.49 5.53 -0.16
CA SER A 161 14.27 4.25 -0.85
C SER A 161 14.82 3.06 -0.07
N GLU A 162 15.99 3.19 0.56
CA GLU A 162 16.59 2.14 1.38
C GLU A 162 15.75 1.86 2.64
N ASP A 163 15.33 2.91 3.35
CA ASP A 163 14.50 2.77 4.56
C ASP A 163 13.10 2.23 4.24
N ILE A 164 12.47 2.68 3.15
CA ILE A 164 11.18 2.17 2.68
C ILE A 164 11.33 0.70 2.26
N GLN A 165 12.38 0.37 1.50
CA GLN A 165 12.63 -1.00 1.08
C GLN A 165 12.85 -1.92 2.27
N GLU A 166 13.67 -1.53 3.25
CA GLU A 166 13.90 -2.31 4.46
C GLU A 166 12.60 -2.46 5.27
N SER A 167 11.87 -1.36 5.47
CA SER A 167 10.60 -1.37 6.21
C SER A 167 9.56 -2.26 5.56
N VAL A 168 9.36 -2.14 4.24
CA VAL A 168 8.41 -2.95 3.48
C VAL A 168 8.86 -4.40 3.47
N MET A 169 10.16 -4.68 3.26
CA MET A 169 10.67 -6.05 3.28
C MET A 169 10.47 -6.70 4.65
N LYS A 170 10.71 -5.95 5.73
CA LYS A 170 10.47 -6.42 7.09
C LYS A 170 8.98 -6.62 7.41
N SER A 171 8.08 -5.78 6.90
CA SER A 171 6.63 -5.93 7.11
C SER A 171 6.01 -7.05 6.27
N ILE A 172 6.68 -7.46 5.19
CA ILE A 172 6.29 -8.62 4.37
C ILE A 172 7.12 -9.88 4.65
N GLU A 173 8.05 -9.85 5.59
CA GLU A 173 8.68 -11.05 6.13
C GLU A 173 7.74 -11.61 7.20
N GLN A 174 7.31 -12.85 7.01
CA GLN A 174 6.40 -13.53 7.92
C GLN A 174 7.22 -14.41 8.87
N ASP A 175 7.15 -14.14 10.18
CA ASP A 175 7.74 -14.97 11.24
C ASP A 175 6.62 -15.77 11.94
N THR A 176 6.37 -17.01 11.53
CA THR A 176 5.34 -17.86 12.16
C THR A 176 5.83 -18.66 13.37
N THR A 177 7.02 -18.38 13.92
CA THR A 177 7.45 -19.17 15.09
C THR A 177 6.58 -18.97 16.34
N THR A 178 5.70 -17.95 16.37
CA THR A 178 4.84 -17.63 17.52
C THR A 178 3.33 -17.63 17.29
N ASP A 179 2.82 -17.70 16.06
CA ASP A 179 1.44 -17.26 15.75
C ASP A 179 0.42 -18.37 15.41
N ALA A 180 0.75 -19.64 15.67
CA ALA A 180 -0.15 -20.76 15.37
C ALA A 180 -1.39 -20.90 16.28
N GLU A 181 -1.65 -19.99 17.24
CA GLU A 181 -2.56 -20.29 18.37
C GLU A 181 -3.86 -19.48 18.52
N HIS A 182 -4.26 -18.54 17.64
CA HIS A 182 -5.52 -17.78 17.89
C HIS A 182 -6.52 -17.72 16.72
N GLN A 183 -7.59 -18.52 16.87
CA GLN A 183 -8.84 -18.60 16.09
C GLN A 183 -9.35 -17.27 15.49
N ALA A 184 -9.76 -17.30 14.21
CA ALA A 184 -10.84 -16.59 13.47
C ALA A 184 -11.26 -15.15 13.84
N GLY A 185 -11.38 -14.81 15.13
CA GLY A 185 -11.55 -13.45 15.64
C GLY A 185 -10.24 -12.68 15.84
N GLY A 186 -9.12 -13.38 16.06
CA GLY A 186 -7.77 -12.80 16.11
C GLY A 186 -7.32 -12.28 14.74
N GLU A 187 -7.67 -13.00 13.68
CA GLU A 187 -7.24 -12.72 12.30
C GLU A 187 -7.62 -11.31 11.81
N TYR A 188 -8.81 -10.79 12.17
CA TYR A 188 -9.29 -9.48 11.69
C TYR A 188 -8.59 -8.35 12.42
N SER A 189 -8.49 -8.52 13.73
CA SER A 189 -7.79 -7.59 14.60
C SER A 189 -6.30 -7.54 14.24
N HIS A 190 -5.72 -8.67 13.83
CA HIS A 190 -4.36 -8.77 13.35
C HIS A 190 -4.20 -8.07 11.99
N GLY A 191 -5.01 -8.40 10.98
CA GLY A 191 -4.95 -7.76 9.66
C GLY A 191 -5.11 -6.25 9.71
N ARG A 192 -6.03 -5.76 10.56
CA ARG A 192 -6.19 -4.32 10.82
C ARG A 192 -4.97 -3.71 11.52
N SER A 193 -4.40 -4.39 12.51
CA SER A 193 -3.20 -3.93 13.22
C SER A 193 -1.99 -3.83 12.30
N GLU A 194 -1.86 -4.77 11.36
CA GLU A 194 -0.81 -4.74 10.36
C GLU A 194 -1.04 -3.66 9.28
N ALA A 195 -2.29 -3.38 8.89
CA ALA A 195 -2.62 -2.24 8.03
C ALA A 195 -2.17 -0.92 8.67
N ILE A 196 -2.47 -0.79 9.96
CA ILE A 196 -2.08 0.37 10.78
C ILE A 196 -0.56 0.48 10.87
N ARG A 197 0.14 -0.61 11.22
CA ARG A 197 1.60 -0.60 11.35
C ARG A 197 2.27 -0.21 10.04
N SER A 198 1.90 -0.83 8.92
CA SER A 198 2.47 -0.48 7.62
C SER A 198 2.28 0.99 7.26
N ALA A 199 1.11 1.58 7.54
CA ALA A 199 0.88 3.01 7.33
C ALA A 199 1.70 3.91 8.26
N GLN A 200 1.92 3.48 9.50
CA GLN A 200 2.77 4.18 10.46
C GLN A 200 4.25 4.08 10.08
N ASP A 201 4.72 2.93 9.62
CA ASP A 201 6.10 2.73 9.19
C ASP A 201 6.42 3.56 7.95
N ALA A 202 5.49 3.65 6.99
CA ALA A 202 5.58 4.56 5.85
C ALA A 202 5.78 6.03 6.29
N VAL A 203 5.01 6.49 7.27
CA VAL A 203 5.18 7.84 7.83
C VAL A 203 6.51 7.98 8.56
N ASP A 204 6.92 6.99 9.35
CA ASP A 204 8.20 7.04 10.09
C ASP A 204 9.38 7.18 9.14
N SER A 205 9.40 6.36 8.08
CA SER A 205 10.40 6.43 7.03
C SER A 205 10.43 7.80 6.34
N ALA A 206 9.26 8.36 6.02
CA ALA A 206 9.15 9.66 5.36
C ALA A 206 9.62 10.83 6.24
N VAL A 207 9.33 10.81 7.55
CA VAL A 207 9.69 11.92 8.46
C VAL A 207 11.12 11.85 8.97
N ARG A 208 11.72 10.67 9.06
CA ARG A 208 13.03 10.41 9.70
C ARG A 208 14.15 11.30 9.17
N HIS A 209 14.11 11.62 7.88
CA HIS A 209 15.14 12.43 7.22
C HIS A 209 14.66 13.81 6.79
N ASN A 210 13.45 14.22 7.23
CA ASN A 210 12.93 15.55 6.93
C ASN A 210 13.21 16.52 8.09
N PRO A 211 14.26 17.37 8.01
CA PRO A 211 14.65 18.26 9.11
C PRO A 211 13.61 19.36 9.40
N LYS A 212 12.59 19.51 8.55
CA LYS A 212 11.51 20.50 8.74
C LYS A 212 10.37 19.95 9.59
N ILE A 213 10.34 18.64 9.84
CA ILE A 213 9.30 17.99 10.63
C ILE A 213 9.78 17.87 12.08
N ASP A 214 9.08 18.54 12.99
CA ASP A 214 9.30 18.36 14.43
C ASP A 214 8.57 17.13 14.97
N THR A 215 8.90 16.74 16.20
CA THR A 215 8.30 15.55 16.85
C THR A 215 6.78 15.67 16.98
N GLN A 216 6.24 16.87 17.25
CA GLN A 216 4.80 17.04 17.41
C GLN A 216 4.05 16.84 16.09
N THR A 217 4.63 17.30 14.99
CA THR A 217 4.14 17.14 13.63
C THR A 217 4.25 15.68 13.21
N ALA A 218 5.40 15.02 13.44
CA ALA A 218 5.57 13.59 13.19
C ALA A 218 4.51 12.76 13.92
N ASP A 219 4.28 13.03 15.21
CA ASP A 219 3.25 12.38 16.01
C ASP A 219 1.83 12.62 15.46
N ALA A 220 1.56 13.81 14.92
CA ALA A 220 0.28 14.12 14.29
C ALA A 220 0.08 13.32 13.00
N LEU A 221 1.11 13.21 12.15
CA LEU A 221 1.09 12.40 10.94
C LEU A 221 0.90 10.92 11.25
N GLN A 222 1.62 10.40 12.24
CA GLN A 222 1.48 9.03 12.74
C GLN A 222 0.05 8.72 13.20
N ARG A 223 -0.57 9.64 13.96
CA ARG A 223 -1.98 9.51 14.36
C ARG A 223 -2.93 9.57 13.18
N ALA A 224 -2.70 10.47 12.23
CA ALA A 224 -3.48 10.60 11.00
C ALA A 224 -3.47 9.28 10.22
N ALA A 225 -2.28 8.73 9.96
CA ALA A 225 -2.08 7.49 9.23
C ALA A 225 -2.75 6.29 9.94
N ARG A 226 -2.51 6.13 11.24
CA ARG A 226 -3.15 5.09 12.06
C ARG A 226 -4.67 5.14 11.98
N THR A 227 -5.26 6.33 12.10
CA THR A 227 -6.71 6.48 12.06
C THR A 227 -7.27 6.18 10.67
N ALA A 228 -6.67 6.73 9.61
CA ALA A 228 -7.13 6.51 8.24
C ALA A 228 -7.00 5.03 7.83
N ALA A 229 -5.82 4.42 7.99
CA ALA A 229 -5.60 3.01 7.64
C ALA A 229 -6.56 2.07 8.39
N GLY A 230 -6.80 2.32 9.68
CA GLY A 230 -7.71 1.51 10.50
C GLY A 230 -9.19 1.64 10.13
N ILE A 231 -9.62 2.83 9.70
CA ILE A 231 -10.99 3.07 9.19
C ILE A 231 -11.12 2.44 7.80
N SER A 232 -10.22 2.77 6.88
CA SER A 232 -10.28 2.27 5.51
C SER A 232 -10.19 0.75 5.43
N HIS A 233 -9.38 0.10 6.29
CA HIS A 233 -9.40 -1.37 6.39
C HIS A 233 -10.79 -1.91 6.74
N SER A 234 -11.49 -1.27 7.67
CA SER A 234 -12.86 -1.68 8.04
C SER A 234 -13.86 -1.42 6.92
N ASP A 235 -13.70 -0.33 6.15
CA ASP A 235 -14.55 -0.01 5.00
C ASP A 235 -14.30 -0.96 3.82
N GLY A 236 -13.04 -1.25 3.53
CA GLY A 236 -12.63 -2.19 2.49
C GLY A 236 -13.14 -3.61 2.73
N ALA A 237 -13.13 -4.02 4.01
CA ALA A 237 -13.76 -5.27 4.43
C ALA A 237 -15.29 -5.31 4.19
N GLN A 238 -15.92 -4.20 3.79
CA GLN A 238 -17.36 -4.13 3.47
C GLN A 238 -17.64 -3.97 1.96
N TRP A 239 -16.65 -3.76 1.09
CA TRP A 239 -16.86 -3.42 -0.34
C TRP A 239 -17.68 -4.39 -1.22
N ASN A 240 -18.18 -5.53 -0.71
CA ASN A 240 -19.21 -6.33 -1.41
C ASN A 240 -20.34 -6.82 -0.47
N SER A 241 -20.59 -6.18 0.68
CA SER A 241 -21.77 -6.55 1.50
C SER A 241 -23.08 -6.01 0.92
N GLU A 242 -22.99 -5.06 0.00
CA GLU A 242 -24.15 -4.37 -0.60
C GLU A 242 -24.63 -4.98 -1.92
N SER A 243 -23.90 -5.93 -2.51
CA SER A 243 -24.27 -6.57 -3.79
C SER A 243 -25.28 -7.73 -3.67
N HIS A 244 -25.97 -7.85 -2.53
CA HIS A 244 -26.99 -8.88 -2.26
C HIS A 244 -28.38 -8.31 -1.98
N HIS A 245 -28.78 -7.26 -2.72
CA HIS A 245 -30.16 -6.79 -2.79
C HIS A 245 -30.63 -6.64 -4.23
#